data_AF-A0A7M1AUI0-F1
#
_entry.id   AF-A0A7M1AUI0-F1
#
_cell.length_a   1.000
_cell.length_b   1.000
_cell.length_c   1.000
_cell.angle_alpha   90.00
_cell.angle_beta   90.00
_cell.angle_gamma   90.00
#
_symmetry.space_group_name_H-M   'P 1'
#
loop_
_entity.id
_entity.type
_entity.pdbx_description
1 polymer ?
#
loop_
_entity_poly.entity_id
_entity_poly.type
_entity_poly.pdbx_seq_one_letter_code
_entity_poly.pdbx_strand_id
1 'polypeptide(L)' 'MMSHKLKDHLEKIKDEVSKTDMLDESQKADSVKRIEEWVIEDKAFGTLKNELTEMSIFFEKLFAELGIE' A
#
# COMPACT_ATOMS: atom_id res chain seq x y z
N MET A 1 -3.54 4.18 -3.51
CA MET A 1 -2.31 4.21 -4.33
C MET A 1 -1.22 4.83 -3.49
N MET A 2 -0.14 4.10 -3.27
CA MET A 2 1.06 4.65 -2.67
C MET A 2 1.45 5.95 -3.41
N SER A 3 1.48 7.07 -2.69
CA SER A 3 2.00 8.30 -3.29
C SER A 3 3.47 8.07 -3.62
N HIS A 4 3.95 8.64 -4.73
CA HIS A 4 5.36 8.53 -5.13
C HIS A 4 6.30 8.90 -3.96
N LYS A 5 5.89 9.90 -3.16
CA LYS A 5 6.59 10.35 -1.95
C LYS A 5 6.73 9.26 -0.87
N LEU A 6 5.71 8.42 -0.68
CA LEU A 6 5.73 7.35 0.31
C LEU A 6 6.65 6.20 -0.13
N LYS A 7 6.66 5.86 -1.42
CA LYS A 7 7.60 4.89 -1.98
C LYS A 7 9.06 5.37 -1.84
N ASP A 8 9.31 6.63 -2.17
CA ASP A 8 10.64 7.24 -2.04
C ASP A 8 11.12 7.30 -0.57
N HIS A 9 10.19 7.46 0.38
CA HIS A 9 10.51 7.38 1.82
C HIS A 9 10.82 5.96 2.27
N LEU A 10 10.06 4.95 1.83
CA LEU A 10 10.32 3.55 2.19
C LEU A 10 11.65 3.06 1.63
N GLU A 11 12.03 3.46 0.41
CA GLU A 11 13.36 3.15 -0.13
C GLU A 11 14.47 3.81 0.67
N LYS A 12 14.31 5.08 1.08
CA LYS A 12 15.29 5.73 1.97
C LYS A 12 15.43 5.00 3.30
N ILE A 13 14.32 4.59 3.92
CA ILE A 13 14.35 3.84 5.19
C ILE A 13 15.06 2.50 5.00
N LYS A 14 14.76 1.77 3.92
CA LYS A 14 15.43 0.51 3.58
C LYS A 14 16.94 0.70 3.42
N ASP A 15 17.35 1.77 2.73
CA ASP A 15 18.75 2.13 2.55
C ASP A 15 19.46 2.43 3.88
N GLU A 16 18.84 3.21 4.76
CA GLU A 16 19.41 3.53 6.08
C GLU A 16 19.50 2.30 6.98
N VAL A 17 18.49 1.42 6.95
CA VAL A 17 18.51 0.13 7.67
C VAL A 17 19.66 -0.75 7.20
N SER A 18 20.00 -0.74 5.92
CA SER A 18 21.12 -1.54 5.41
C SER A 18 22.50 -1.01 5.84
N LYS A 19 22.61 0.30 6.06
CA LYS A 19 23.88 1.01 6.32
C LYS A 19 24.16 1.24 7.80
N THR A 20 23.17 1.10 8.68
CA THR A 20 23.33 1.36 10.12
C THR A 20 24.15 0.28 10.81
N ASP A 21 25.06 0.70 11.68
CA ASP A 21 25.83 -0.20 12.55
C ASP A 21 25.08 -0.53 13.86
N MET A 22 23.90 0.07 14.07
CA MET A 22 23.09 -0.14 15.28
C MET A 22 22.28 -1.44 15.27
N LEU A 23 22.16 -2.09 14.12
CA LEU A 23 21.39 -3.32 13.95
C LEU A 23 22.33 -4.45 13.56
N ASP A 24 22.08 -5.64 14.12
CA ASP A 24 22.72 -6.85 13.64
C ASP A 24 22.13 -7.31 12.29
N GLU A 25 22.81 -8.23 11.61
CA GLU A 25 22.40 -8.72 10.28
C GLU A 25 21.01 -9.36 10.27
N SER A 26 20.59 -10.00 11.37
CA SER A 26 19.25 -10.58 11.49
C SER A 26 18.19 -9.48 11.60
N GLN A 27 18.46 -8.45 12.40
CA GLN A 27 17.57 -7.30 12.58
C GLN A 27 17.45 -6.47 11.30
N LYS A 28 18.55 -6.32 10.55
CA LYS A 28 18.53 -5.69 9.22
C LYS A 28 17.65 -6.46 8.25
N ALA A 29 17.86 -7.78 8.14
CA ALA A 29 17.08 -8.63 7.26
C ALA A 29 15.58 -8.61 7.61
N ASP A 30 15.23 -8.70 8.89
CA ASP A 30 13.83 -8.66 9.36
C ASP A 30 13.18 -7.29 9.10
N SER A 31 13.94 -6.21 9.29
CA SER A 31 13.46 -4.84 9.04
C SER A 31 13.22 -4.58 7.54
N VAL A 32 14.15 -4.99 6.68
CA VAL A 32 13.98 -4.89 5.22
C VAL A 32 12.78 -5.70 4.75
N LYS A 33 12.61 -6.91 5.27
CA LYS A 33 11.46 -7.77 4.95
C LYS A 33 10.13 -7.11 5.31
N ARG A 34 10.00 -6.52 6.51
CA ARG A 34 8.78 -5.80 6.91
C ARG A 34 8.47 -4.61 6.01
N ILE A 35 9.49 -3.86 5.59
CA ILE A 35 9.31 -2.74 4.66
C ILE A 35 8.76 -3.23 3.33
N GLU A 36 9.24 -4.37 2.82
CA GLU A 36 8.74 -4.97 1.59
C GLU A 36 7.30 -5.48 1.74
N GLU A 37 6.96 -6.11 2.87
CA GLU A 37 5.60 -6.54 3.21
C GLU A 37 4.62 -5.35 3.19
N TRP A 38 4.99 -4.21 3.79
CA TRP A 38 4.16 -3.00 3.76
C TRP A 38 3.93 -2.45 2.34
N VAL A 39 4.92 -2.55 1.46
CA VAL A 39 4.77 -2.12 0.06
C VAL A 39 3.77 -3.00 -0.68
N ILE A 40 3.82 -4.31 -0.43
CA ILE A 40 2.91 -5.27 -1.03
C ILE A 40 1.49 -5.04 -0.51
N GLU A 41 1.33 -4.85 0.80
CA GLU A 41 0.03 -4.60 1.44
C GLU A 41 -0.63 -3.32 0.93
N ASP A 42 0.10 -2.20 0.85
CA ASP A 42 -0.46 -0.94 0.32
C ASP A 42 -0.91 -1.09 -1.13
N LYS A 43 -0.15 -1.82 -1.96
CA LYS A 43 -0.55 -2.11 -3.33
C LYS A 43 -1.84 -2.92 -3.38
N ALA A 44 -1.92 -3.99 -2.60
CA ALA A 44 -3.10 -4.85 -2.53
C ALA A 44 -4.33 -4.08 -2.04
N PHE A 45 -4.18 -3.26 -1.00
CA PHE A 45 -5.26 -2.43 -0.47
C PHE A 45 -5.70 -1.35 -1.48
N GLY A 46 -4.75 -0.79 -2.22
CA GLY A 46 -5.01 0.12 -3.33
C GLY A 46 -5.89 -0.50 -4.42
N THR A 47 -5.59 -1.75 -4.81
CA THR A 47 -6.40 -2.50 -5.78
C THR A 47 -7.81 -2.75 -5.24
N LEU A 48 -7.92 -3.27 -4.01
CA LEU A 48 -9.22 -3.53 -3.38
C LEU A 48 -10.10 -2.27 -3.32
N LYS A 49 -9.51 -1.13 -2.94
CA LYS A 49 -10.22 0.15 -2.90
C LYS A 49 -10.77 0.53 -4.27
N ASN A 50 -9.97 0.36 -5.33
CA ASN A 50 -10.39 0.68 -6.69
C ASN A 50 -11.56 -0.20 -7.13
N GLU A 51 -11.47 -1.51 -6.91
CA GLU A 51 -12.55 -2.46 -7.24
C GLU A 51 -13.85 -2.12 -6.49
N LEU A 52 -13.76 -1.82 -5.18
CA LEU A 52 -14.92 -1.41 -4.39
C LEU A 52 -15.53 -0.09 -4.89
N THR A 53 -14.70 0.85 -5.37
CA THR A 53 -15.17 2.11 -5.94
C THR A 53 -15.88 1.89 -7.28
N GLU A 54 -15.35 1.00 -8.13
CA GLU A 54 -16.01 0.64 -9.39
C GLU A 54 -17.36 -0.04 -9.13
N MET A 55 -17.41 -0.94 -8.14
CA MET A 55 -18.65 -1.56 -7.70
C MET A 55 -19.64 -0.53 -7.15
N SER A 56 -19.20 0.44 -6.35
CA SER A 56 -20.09 1.46 -5.80
C SER A 56 -20.72 2.31 -6.91
N ILE A 57 -19.93 2.73 -7.91
CA ILE A 57 -20.43 3.46 -9.08
C ILE A 57 -21.44 2.63 -9.86
N PHE A 58 -21.20 1.33 -10.00
CA PHE A 58 -22.16 0.42 -10.64
C PHE A 58 -23.49 0.37 -9.87
N PHE A 59 -23.44 0.22 -8.54
CA PHE A 59 -24.64 0.20 -7.72
C PHE A 59 -25.39 1.53 -7.72
N GLU A 60 -24.70 2.67 -7.69
CA GLU A 60 -25.32 3.99 -7.81
C GLU A 60 -26.12 4.11 -9.11
N LYS A 61 -25.57 3.66 -10.24
CA LYS A 61 -26.29 3.63 -11.52
C LYS A 61 -27.51 2.72 -11.47
N LEU A 62 -27.36 1.52 -10.90
CA LEU A 62 -28.45 0.55 -10.78
C LEU A 62 -29.58 1.09 -9.90
N PHE A 63 -29.26 1.76 -8.78
CA PHE A 63 -30.27 2.37 -7.92
C PHE A 63 -30.98 3.54 -8.60
N ALA A 64 -30.25 4.38 -9.35
CA ALA A 64 -30.84 5.44 -10.16
C ALA A 64 -31.80 4.88 -11.23
N GLU A 65 -31.44 3.80 -11.92
CA GLU A 65 -32.33 3.12 -12.88
C GLU A 65 -33.60 2.54 -12.23
N LEU A 66 -33.53 2.15 -10.97
CA LEU A 66 -34.66 1.65 -10.19
C LEU A 66 -35.50 2.77 -9.56
N GLY A 67 -35.11 4.04 -9.73
CA GLY A 67 -35.81 5.20 -9.15
C GLY A 67 -35.64 5.32 -7.63
N ILE A 68 -34.58 4.72 -7.09
CA ILE A 68 -34.21 4.78 -5.67
C ILE A 68 -33.06 5.78 -5.57
N GLU A 69 -33.39 7.06 -5.38
CA GLU A 69 -32.42 8.13 -5.04
C GLU A 69 -32.22 8.23 -3.52
#